data_AF-A0A831JS08-F1
#
_entry.id   AF-A0A831JS08-F1
#
_cell.length_a   1.000
_cell.length_b   1.000
_cell.length_c   1.000
_cell.angle_alpha   90.00
_cell.angle_beta   90.00
_cell.angle_gamma   90.00
#
_symmetry.space_group_name_H-M   'P 1'
#
loop_
_entity.id
_entity.type
_entity.pdbx_description
1 polymer ?
#
loop_
_entity_poly.entity_id
_entity_poly.type
_entity_poly.pdbx_seq_one_letter_code
_entity_poly.pdbx_strand_id
1 'polypeptide(L)'
;FQEDTKEPEKLVPEGIEGRVPYKGALVNVITQLMGGVRASMGYTGCATIEDMRTKPEFIRVTGAGMRESHVHDVQITKEAPNYRRD
;
A
#
# COMPACT_ATOMS: atom_id res chain seq x y z
N PHE A 1 -23.79 45.11 23.66
CA PHE A 1 -22.71 45.63 22.82
C PHE A 1 -21.40 45.15 23.44
N GLN A 2 -20.72 44.12 22.95
CA GLN A 2 -20.61 43.62 21.59
C GLN A 2 -20.66 42.09 21.55
N GLU A 3 -21.40 41.58 20.58
CA GLU A 3 -21.25 40.25 20.00
C GLU A 3 -19.89 40.18 19.30
N ASP A 4 -19.07 39.21 19.67
CA ASP A 4 -17.90 38.82 18.87
C ASP A 4 -17.79 37.28 18.91
N THR A 5 -18.92 36.62 18.63
CA THR A 5 -18.93 35.21 18.21
C THR A 5 -18.32 35.17 16.83
N LYS A 6 -16.99 35.06 16.77
CA LYS A 6 -16.30 34.61 15.56
C LYS A 6 -16.76 33.19 15.29
N GLU A 7 -17.72 33.04 14.38
CA GLU A 7 -18.03 31.75 13.79
C GLU A 7 -16.72 31.15 13.28
N PRO A 8 -16.36 29.91 13.67
CA PRO A 8 -15.21 29.26 13.09
C PRO A 8 -15.46 29.16 11.58
N GLU A 9 -14.58 29.80 10.80
CA GLU A 9 -14.57 29.73 9.34
C GLU A 9 -14.80 28.27 8.93
N LYS A 10 -15.82 28.07 8.10
CA LYS A 10 -16.30 26.77 7.65
C LYS A 10 -15.18 26.03 6.92
N LEU A 11 -14.39 25.25 7.65
CA LEU A 11 -13.30 24.45 7.12
C LEU A 11 -13.88 23.45 6.12
N VAL A 12 -13.30 23.37 4.92
CA VAL A 12 -13.60 22.33 3.92
C VAL A 12 -12.52 21.25 4.09
N PRO A 13 -12.77 20.18 4.87
CA PRO A 13 -11.78 19.13 5.03
C PRO A 13 -11.66 18.28 3.76
N GLU A 14 -10.44 18.07 3.30
CA GLU A 14 -10.08 17.18 2.16
C GLU A 14 -9.71 15.75 2.62
N GLY A 15 -9.77 15.48 3.93
CA GLY A 15 -9.35 14.22 4.54
C GLY A 15 -10.39 13.64 5.49
N ILE A 16 -10.21 12.35 5.81
CA ILE A 16 -11.02 11.61 6.79
C ILE A 16 -10.16 11.22 8.00
N GLU A 17 -10.79 11.11 9.16
CA GLU A 17 -10.17 10.51 10.35
C GLU A 17 -10.39 9.00 10.33
N GLY A 18 -9.34 8.24 10.62
CA GLY A 18 -9.38 6.77 10.57
C GLY A 18 -8.36 6.13 11.49
N ARG A 19 -8.51 4.82 11.69
CA ARG A 19 -7.58 3.99 12.48
C ARG A 19 -7.06 2.84 11.63
N VAL A 20 -5.82 2.44 11.90
CA VAL A 20 -5.17 1.29 11.25
C VAL A 20 -4.68 0.29 12.30
N PRO A 21 -4.61 -1.02 11.99
CA PRO A 21 -4.09 -2.02 12.91
C PRO A 21 -2.62 -1.74 13.30
N TYR A 22 -2.26 -2.06 14.53
CA TYR A 22 -0.87 -2.01 14.98
C TYR A 22 0.00 -2.99 14.18
N LYS A 23 1.13 -2.51 13.67
CA LYS A 23 2.03 -3.28 12.77
C LYS A 23 3.31 -3.78 13.43
N GLY A 24 3.48 -3.59 14.75
CA GLY A 24 4.71 -3.96 15.45
C GLY A 24 5.87 -3.00 15.18
N ALA A 25 7.09 -3.51 15.28
CA ALA A 25 8.31 -2.72 15.08
C ALA A 25 8.46 -2.27 13.61
N LEU A 26 8.84 -1.01 13.42
CA LEU A 26 9.06 -0.41 12.09
C LEU A 26 10.02 -1.22 11.22
N VAL A 27 11.10 -1.75 11.82
CA VAL A 27 12.11 -2.54 11.11
C VAL A 27 11.48 -3.74 10.39
N ASN A 28 10.51 -4.41 11.00
CA ASN A 28 9.85 -5.57 10.40
C ASN A 28 9.05 -5.18 9.16
N VAL A 29 8.36 -4.04 9.20
CA VAL A 29 7.59 -3.51 8.06
C VAL A 29 8.54 -3.18 6.91
N ILE A 30 9.64 -2.47 7.20
CA ILE A 30 10.63 -2.10 6.18
C ILE A 30 11.25 -3.36 5.56
N THR A 31 11.62 -4.36 6.35
CA THR A 31 12.20 -5.61 5.83
C THR A 31 11.24 -6.33 4.87
N GLN A 32 9.95 -6.38 5.19
CA GLN A 32 8.95 -7.00 4.30
C GLN A 32 8.78 -6.22 3.00
N LEU A 33 8.68 -4.88 3.06
CA LEU A 33 8.55 -4.03 1.88
C LEU A 33 9.79 -4.14 0.98
N MET A 34 10.99 -4.07 1.57
CA MET A 34 12.25 -4.24 0.85
C MET A 34 12.38 -5.65 0.25
N GLY A 35 11.88 -6.68 0.94
CA GLY A 35 11.81 -8.04 0.42
C GLY A 35 10.99 -8.13 -0.86
N GLY A 36 9.81 -7.50 -0.89
CA GLY A 36 8.97 -7.43 -2.09
C GLY A 36 9.64 -6.72 -3.27
N VAL A 37 10.30 -5.58 -3.02
CA VAL A 37 11.05 -4.85 -4.06
C VAL A 37 12.19 -5.70 -4.61
N ARG A 38 12.98 -6.35 -3.75
CA ARG A 38 14.10 -7.20 -4.16
C ARG A 38 13.64 -8.45 -4.92
N ALA A 39 12.50 -9.05 -4.53
CA ALA A 39 11.91 -10.15 -5.29
C ALA A 39 11.50 -9.71 -6.69
N SER A 40 10.85 -8.54 -6.81
CA SER A 40 10.50 -7.94 -8.09
C SER A 40 11.72 -7.67 -8.98
N MET A 41 12.79 -7.12 -8.40
CA MET A 41 14.09 -6.95 -9.08
C MET A 41 14.66 -8.26 -9.62
N GLY A 42 14.49 -9.36 -8.88
CA GLY A 42 14.87 -10.70 -9.32
C GLY A 42 14.06 -11.15 -10.54
N TYR A 43 12.73 -10.99 -10.52
CA TYR A 43 11.86 -11.36 -11.64
C TYR A 43 12.15 -10.58 -12.91
N THR A 44 12.51 -9.30 -12.79
CA THR A 44 12.78 -8.40 -13.93
C THR A 44 14.26 -8.35 -14.32
N GLY A 45 15.14 -9.12 -13.66
CA GLY A 45 16.57 -9.16 -13.96
C GLY A 45 17.29 -7.83 -13.73
N CYS A 46 16.81 -7.01 -12.79
CA CYS A 46 17.35 -5.67 -12.52
C CYS A 46 18.32 -5.71 -11.33
N ALA A 47 19.60 -5.42 -11.58
CA ALA A 47 20.62 -5.42 -10.52
C ALA A 47 20.56 -4.17 -9.64
N THR A 48 20.08 -3.05 -10.19
CA THR A 48 20.01 -1.75 -9.52
C THR A 48 18.61 -1.15 -9.56
N ILE A 49 18.39 -0.11 -8.75
CA ILE A 49 17.13 0.65 -8.79
C ILE A 49 16.99 1.42 -10.11
N GLU A 50 18.08 1.87 -10.73
CA GLU A 50 17.98 2.51 -12.04
C GLU A 50 17.59 1.52 -13.14
N ASP A 51 18.07 0.28 -13.05
CA ASP A 51 17.58 -0.79 -13.93
C ASP A 51 16.06 -0.96 -13.76
N MET A 52 15.57 -1.03 -12.51
CA MET A 52 14.13 -1.16 -12.23
C MET A 52 13.29 -0.01 -12.74
N ARG A 53 13.86 1.20 -12.84
CA ARG A 53 13.15 2.39 -13.29
C ARG A 53 13.04 2.46 -14.81
N THR A 54 13.89 1.74 -15.54
CA THR A 54 14.06 1.93 -17.00
C THR A 54 13.86 0.68 -17.85
N LYS A 55 14.10 -0.52 -17.30
CA LYS A 55 14.06 -1.78 -18.05
C LYS A 55 12.73 -2.55 -17.96
N PRO A 56 12.04 -2.64 -16.80
CA PRO A 56 10.82 -3.41 -16.71
C PRO A 56 9.72 -2.87 -17.60
N GLU A 57 8.96 -3.79 -18.20
CA GLU A 57 7.78 -3.46 -18.97
C GLU A 57 6.51 -3.73 -18.16
N PHE A 58 5.55 -2.83 -18.30
CA PHE A 58 4.23 -2.99 -17.68
C PHE A 58 3.24 -3.51 -18.71
N ILE A 59 2.39 -4.42 -18.27
CA ILE A 59 1.21 -4.84 -19.03
C ILE A 59 -0.05 -4.28 -18.39
N ARG A 60 -1.04 -3.97 -19.23
CA ARG A 60 -2.36 -3.57 -18.75
C ARG A 60 -3.18 -4.81 -18.41
N VAL A 61 -3.66 -4.89 -17.18
CA VAL A 61 -4.56 -5.95 -16.73
C VAL A 61 -5.99 -5.44 -16.61
N THR A 62 -6.96 -6.36 -16.69
CA THR A 62 -8.38 -6.08 -16.45
C THR A 62 -8.70 -6.15 -14.95
N GLY A 63 -9.88 -5.69 -14.54
CA GLY A 63 -10.35 -5.87 -13.16
C GLY A 63 -10.47 -7.34 -12.74
N ALA A 64 -10.72 -8.25 -13.70
CA ALA A 64 -10.68 -9.69 -13.45
C ALA A 64 -9.25 -10.17 -13.17
N GLY A 65 -8.27 -9.73 -13.97
CA GLY A 65 -6.85 -10.05 -13.74
C GLY A 65 -6.32 -9.55 -12.39
N MET A 66 -6.83 -8.41 -11.91
CA MET A 66 -6.48 -7.91 -10.56
C MET A 66 -7.02 -8.81 -9.44
N ARG A 67 -8.25 -9.34 -9.60
CA ARG A 67 -8.81 -10.32 -8.65
C ARG A 67 -8.04 -11.63 -8.68
N GLU A 68 -7.68 -12.10 -9.87
CA GLU A 68 -6.84 -13.29 -10.07
C GLU A 68 -5.45 -13.13 -9.43
N SER A 69 -4.86 -11.94 -9.47
CA SER A 69 -3.55 -11.68 -8.85
C SER A 69 -3.58 -11.76 -7.32
N HIS A 70 -4.76 -11.65 -6.70
CA HIS A 70 -4.93 -11.79 -5.25
C HIS A 70 -5.18 -13.24 -4.87
N VAL A 71 -5.03 -13.59 -3.60
CA VAL A 71 -5.48 -14.90 -3.10
C VAL A 71 -6.98 -15.04 -3.36
N HIS A 72 -7.36 -16.09 -4.07
CA HIS A 72 -8.74 -16.42 -4.43
C HIS A 72 -8.97 -17.93 -4.30
N ASP A 73 -10.24 -18.31 -4.10
CA ASP A 73 -10.74 -19.69 -4.01
C ASP A 73 -10.11 -20.57 -2.91
N VAL A 74 -9.50 -19.96 -1.88
CA VAL A 74 -8.95 -20.63 -0.69
C VAL A 74 -9.25 -19.87 0.59
N GLN A 75 -9.34 -20.60 1.72
CA GLN A 75 -9.44 -19.99 3.05
C GLN A 75 -8.03 -19.72 3.62
N ILE A 76 -7.75 -18.46 3.94
CA ILE A 76 -6.50 -18.07 4.61
C ILE A 76 -6.60 -18.43 6.09
N THR A 77 -5.80 -19.40 6.53
CA THR A 77 -5.80 -19.88 7.92
C THR A 77 -4.80 -19.14 8.82
N LYS A 78 -3.83 -18.45 8.23
CA LYS A 78 -2.82 -17.65 8.93
C LYS A 78 -2.49 -16.41 8.11
N GLU A 79 -2.46 -15.26 8.76
CA GLU A 79 -2.04 -14.02 8.12
C GLU A 79 -0.55 -14.04 7.75
N ALA A 80 -0.27 -13.68 6.50
CA ALA A 80 1.10 -13.45 6.06
C ALA A 80 1.57 -12.05 6.51
N PRO A 81 2.85 -11.88 6.84
CA PRO A 81 3.39 -10.61 7.34
C PRO A 81 3.36 -9.47 6.30
N ASN A 82 3.20 -9.79 5.03
CA ASN A 82 3.23 -8.88 3.89
C ASN A 82 1.96 -8.92 3.02
N TYR A 83 0.92 -9.66 3.43
CA TYR A 83 -0.30 -9.78 2.65
C TYR A 83 -1.53 -9.73 3.54
N ARG A 84 -2.37 -8.71 3.33
CA ARG A 84 -3.68 -8.55 3.94
C ARG A 84 -4.66 -8.08 2.88
N ARG A 85 -5.86 -8.64 2.93
CA ARG A 85 -7.02 -8.13 2.20
C ARG A 85 -7.81 -7.32 3.21
N ASP A 86 -8.10 -6.07 2.89
CA ASP A 86 -9.07 -5.27 3.64
C ASP A 86 -10.47 -5.91 3.53
#